data_AF-A0A1Q2CGU3-F1
#
_entry.id   AF-A0A1Q2CGU3-F1
#
_cell.length_a   1.000
_cell.length_b   1.000
_cell.length_c   1.000
_cell.angle_alpha   90.00
_cell.angle_beta   90.00
_cell.angle_gamma   90.00
#
_symmetry.space_group_name_H-M   'P 1'
#
loop_
_entity.id
_entity.type
_entity.pdbx_description
1 polymer ?
#
loop_
_entity_poly.entity_id
_entity_poly.type
_entity_poly.pdbx_seq_one_letter_code
_entity_poly.pdbx_strand_id
1 'polypeptide(L)'
;MSDDAALAEALGQALTGERLQLTSPALLEGQLAELGYDRRRLGEIRARCQEVRAAWPFDVGPDTRRAIGFARFDAALAEARSALGLDGLRPTMPTVRPLDRDDRRLTEDRPPHWG
;
A
#
# COMPACT_ATOMS: atom_id res chain seq x y z
N MET A 1 -0.14 24.78 -14.31
CA MET A 1 -0.02 23.89 -13.13
C MET A 1 1.46 23.68 -12.91
N SER A 2 1.96 23.92 -11.70
CA SER A 2 3.37 23.65 -11.39
C SER A 2 3.61 22.14 -11.43
N ASP A 3 4.80 21.71 -11.86
CA ASP A 3 5.19 20.28 -11.88
C ASP A 3 4.96 19.60 -10.52
N ASP A 4 5.14 20.34 -9.44
CA ASP A 4 4.90 19.87 -8.07
C ASP A 4 3.43 19.62 -7.77
N ALA A 5 2.51 20.44 -8.28
CA ALA A 5 1.07 20.19 -8.12
C ALA A 5 0.67 18.93 -8.89
N ALA A 6 1.14 18.78 -10.14
CA ALA A 6 0.87 17.57 -10.93
C ALA A 6 1.42 16.31 -10.26
N LEU A 7 2.61 16.38 -9.67
CA LEU A 7 3.18 15.29 -8.88
C LEU A 7 2.35 15.01 -7.62
N ALA A 8 1.94 16.03 -6.88
CA ALA A 8 1.13 15.89 -5.67
C ALA A 8 -0.23 15.24 -5.97
N GLU A 9 -0.94 15.70 -7.01
CA GLU A 9 -2.21 15.13 -7.46
C GLU A 9 -2.05 13.66 -7.89
N ALA A 10 -0.99 13.34 -8.63
CA ALA A 10 -0.70 11.96 -9.02
C ALA A 10 -0.40 11.06 -7.80
N LEU A 11 0.33 11.57 -6.80
CA LEU A 11 0.55 10.85 -5.53
C LEU A 11 -0.77 10.64 -4.77
N GLY A 12 -1.62 11.66 -4.71
CA GLY A 12 -2.96 11.57 -4.13
C GLY A 12 -3.80 10.48 -4.80
N GLN A 13 -3.85 10.48 -6.14
CA GLN A 13 -4.55 9.45 -6.90
C GLN A 13 -3.97 8.06 -6.68
N ALA A 14 -2.65 7.90 -6.65
CA ALA A 14 -2.02 6.61 -6.41
C ALA A 14 -2.33 6.05 -5.00
N LEU A 15 -2.41 6.90 -3.98
CA LEU A 15 -2.64 6.48 -2.60
C LEU A 15 -4.12 6.24 -2.27
N THR A 16 -5.01 7.07 -2.81
CA THR A 16 -6.45 7.08 -2.46
C THR A 16 -7.34 6.44 -3.53
N GLY A 17 -6.89 6.41 -4.78
CA GLY A 17 -7.70 6.04 -5.95
C GLY A 17 -8.52 7.20 -6.51
N GLU A 18 -8.44 8.39 -5.89
CA GLU A 18 -9.25 9.56 -6.24
C GLU A 18 -8.39 10.71 -6.75
N ARG A 19 -8.93 11.48 -7.71
CA ARG A 19 -8.27 12.68 -8.21
C ARG A 19 -8.54 13.83 -7.24
N LEU A 20 -7.56 14.10 -6.39
CA LEU A 20 -7.59 15.19 -5.41
C LEU A 20 -6.85 16.40 -5.96
N GLN A 21 -7.30 17.60 -5.57
CA GLN A 21 -6.60 18.85 -5.87
C GLN A 21 -5.54 19.07 -4.79
N LEU A 22 -4.27 18.81 -5.13
CA LEU A 22 -3.13 18.89 -4.23
C LEU A 22 -2.08 19.82 -4.82
N THR A 23 -1.36 20.55 -3.96
CA THR A 23 -0.52 21.65 -4.44
C THR A 23 0.97 21.36 -4.35
N SER A 24 1.39 20.54 -3.38
CA SER A 24 2.81 20.23 -3.19
C SER A 24 3.04 18.85 -2.60
N PRO A 25 4.04 18.08 -3.09
CA PRO A 25 4.45 16.83 -2.47
C PRO A 25 4.97 17.02 -1.04
N ALA A 26 5.57 18.19 -0.74
CA ALA A 26 6.10 18.50 0.59
C ALA A 26 5.00 18.68 1.64
N LEU A 27 3.78 19.04 1.23
CA LEU A 27 2.62 19.21 2.10
C LEU A 27 1.64 18.04 2.01
N LEU A 28 2.00 16.98 1.29
CA LEU A 28 1.09 15.89 0.90
C LEU A 28 0.34 15.31 2.11
N GLU A 29 1.02 15.00 3.20
CA GLU A 29 0.39 14.44 4.40
C GLU A 29 -0.67 15.37 4.99
N GLY A 30 -0.34 16.65 5.16
CA GLY A 30 -1.26 17.64 5.72
C GLY A 30 -2.48 17.84 4.83
N GLN A 31 -2.26 17.98 3.51
CA GLN A 31 -3.35 18.16 2.54
C GLN A 31 -4.26 16.92 2.47
N LEU A 32 -3.68 15.71 2.49
CA LEU A 32 -4.47 14.48 2.54
C LEU A 32 -5.30 14.39 3.83
N ALA A 33 -4.72 14.74 4.98
CA ALA A 33 -5.42 14.75 6.26
C ALA A 33 -6.57 15.77 6.29
N GLU A 34 -6.39 16.97 5.74
CA GLU A 34 -7.44 17.98 5.58
C GLU A 34 -8.61 17.47 4.72
N LEU A 35 -8.32 16.63 3.74
CA LEU A 35 -9.30 15.97 2.87
C LEU A 35 -9.87 14.66 3.48
N GLY A 36 -9.49 14.30 4.72
CA GLY A 36 -9.97 13.12 5.43
C GLY A 36 -9.20 11.82 5.14
N TYR A 37 -8.07 11.90 4.42
CA TYR A 37 -7.14 10.78 4.17
C TYR A 37 -5.95 10.83 5.11
N ASP A 38 -6.21 10.73 6.42
CA ASP A 38 -5.15 10.54 7.41
C ASP A 38 -4.41 9.19 7.22
N ARG A 39 -3.28 9.01 7.93
CA ARG A 39 -2.48 7.78 7.86
C ARG A 39 -3.31 6.51 8.14
N ARG A 40 -4.26 6.60 9.07
CA ARG A 40 -5.14 5.47 9.43
C ARG A 40 -6.04 5.10 8.26
N ARG A 41 -6.71 6.09 7.67
CA ARG A 41 -7.60 5.91 6.53
C ARG A 41 -6.88 5.38 5.30
N LEU A 42 -5.69 5.89 5.01
CA LEU A 42 -4.83 5.37 3.93
C LEU A 42 -4.41 3.91 4.19
N GLY A 43 -4.12 3.57 5.45
CA GLY A 43 -3.88 2.18 5.87
C GLY A 43 -5.08 1.27 5.65
N GLU A 44 -6.30 1.73 5.94
CA GLU A 44 -7.55 1.01 5.68
C GLU A 44 -7.79 0.79 4.18
N ILE A 45 -7.54 1.80 3.34
CA ILE A 45 -7.65 1.69 1.88
C ILE A 45 -6.71 0.59 1.37
N ARG A 46 -5.45 0.63 1.80
CA ARG A 46 -4.46 -0.40 1.44
C ARG A 46 -4.90 -1.79 1.90
N ALA A 47 -5.35 -1.94 3.15
CA ALA A 47 -5.81 -3.22 3.69
C ALA A 47 -7.01 -3.77 2.90
N ARG A 48 -7.98 -2.91 2.58
CA ARG A 48 -9.14 -3.28 1.77
C ARG A 48 -8.72 -3.75 0.38
N CYS A 49 -7.79 -3.06 -0.28
CA CYS A 49 -7.25 -3.50 -1.57
C CYS A 49 -6.63 -4.90 -1.47
N GLN A 50 -5.89 -5.20 -0.40
CA GLN A 50 -5.31 -6.52 -0.17
C GLN A 50 -6.39 -7.59 0.04
N GLU A 51 -7.41 -7.30 0.83
CA GLU A 51 -8.54 -8.21 1.11
C GLU A 51 -9.27 -8.61 -0.19
N VAL A 52 -9.53 -7.64 -1.07
CA VAL A 52 -10.22 -7.89 -2.34
C VAL A 52 -9.29 -8.27 -3.49
N ARG A 53 -7.99 -8.46 -3.22
CA ARG A 53 -6.93 -8.76 -4.22
C ARG A 53 -6.86 -7.73 -5.35
N ALA A 54 -7.15 -6.47 -5.05
CA ALA A 54 -6.95 -5.35 -5.97
C ALA A 54 -5.51 -4.84 -5.92
N ALA A 55 -5.05 -4.26 -7.03
CA ALA A 55 -3.75 -3.60 -7.08
C ALA A 55 -3.75 -2.34 -6.21
N TRP A 56 -2.68 -2.17 -5.44
CA TRP A 56 -2.39 -0.94 -4.70
C TRP A 56 -0.86 -0.75 -4.65
N PRO A 57 -0.31 0.46 -4.89
CA PRO A 57 -0.99 1.73 -5.20
C PRO A 57 -1.83 1.72 -6.49
N PHE A 58 -2.81 2.62 -6.59
CA PHE A 58 -3.70 2.73 -7.73
C PHE A 58 -2.97 3.28 -8.97
N ASP A 59 -3.47 2.93 -10.15
CA ASP A 59 -2.92 3.43 -11.40
C ASP A 59 -3.30 4.90 -11.64
N VAL A 60 -2.31 5.68 -12.08
CA VAL A 60 -2.43 7.10 -12.42
C VAL A 60 -2.43 7.35 -13.93
N GLY A 61 -2.23 6.28 -14.71
CA GLY A 61 -2.16 6.30 -16.16
C GLY A 61 -0.76 6.60 -16.69
N PRO A 62 -0.36 5.99 -17.83
CA PRO A 62 0.99 6.14 -18.37
C PRO A 62 1.29 7.55 -18.87
N ASP A 63 0.30 8.28 -19.39
CA ASP A 63 0.48 9.64 -19.89
C ASP A 63 0.83 10.62 -18.76
N THR A 64 0.14 10.50 -17.62
CA THR A 64 0.43 11.28 -16.40
C THR A 64 1.84 11.00 -15.90
N ARG A 65 2.22 9.71 -15.79
CA ARG A 65 3.58 9.33 -15.37
C ARG A 65 4.64 9.80 -16.35
N ARG A 66 4.36 9.79 -17.65
CA ARG A 66 5.27 10.29 -18.68
C ARG A 66 5.48 11.80 -18.58
N ALA A 67 4.43 12.57 -18.32
CA ALA A 67 4.52 14.01 -18.15
C ALA A 67 5.34 14.42 -16.91
N ILE A 68 5.22 13.66 -15.81
CA ILE A 68 5.98 13.88 -14.56
C ILE A 68 7.40 13.33 -14.64
N GLY A 69 7.59 12.25 -15.40
CA GLY A 69 8.77 11.41 -15.41
C GLY A 69 8.59 10.18 -14.51
N PHE A 70 8.69 8.98 -15.10
CA PHE A 70 8.47 7.71 -14.40
C PHE A 70 9.33 7.57 -13.14
N ALA A 71 10.64 7.78 -13.25
CA ALA A 71 11.56 7.66 -12.13
C ALA A 71 11.27 8.69 -11.02
N ARG A 72 10.88 9.92 -11.40
CA ARG A 72 10.52 10.98 -10.44
C ARG A 72 9.25 10.59 -9.67
N PHE A 73 8.23 10.10 -10.38
CA PHE A 73 7.00 9.63 -9.77
C PHE A 73 7.25 8.44 -8.83
N ASP A 74 7.99 7.43 -9.28
CA ASP A 74 8.26 6.22 -8.49
C ASP A 74 9.07 6.53 -7.22
N ALA A 75 10.08 7.41 -7.33
CA ALA A 75 10.86 7.86 -6.18
C ALA A 75 9.99 8.62 -5.16
N ALA A 76 9.20 9.59 -5.63
CA ALA A 76 8.31 10.36 -4.77
C ALA A 76 7.21 9.49 -4.14
N LEU A 77 6.70 8.48 -4.86
CA LEU A 77 5.72 7.54 -4.34
C LEU A 77 6.30 6.64 -3.24
N ALA A 78 7.54 6.18 -3.42
CA ALA A 78 8.25 5.42 -2.41
C ALA A 78 8.47 6.26 -1.13
N GLU A 79 8.92 7.50 -1.29
CA GLU A 79 9.13 8.44 -0.18
C GLU A 79 7.83 8.76 0.56
N ALA A 80 6.75 9.10 -0.18
CA ALA A 80 5.44 9.38 0.40
C ALA A 80 4.90 8.19 1.20
N ARG A 81 5.05 6.97 0.67
CA ARG A 81 4.67 5.75 1.38
C ARG A 81 5.47 5.55 2.66
N SER A 82 6.77 5.82 2.64
CA SER A 82 7.60 5.70 3.84
C SER A 82 7.22 6.74 4.89
N ALA A 83 7.06 8.01 4.49
CA ALA A 83 6.64 9.09 5.38
C ALA A 83 5.28 8.83 6.05
N LEU A 84 4.35 8.23 5.32
CA LEU A 84 3.00 7.87 5.80
C LEU A 84 2.95 6.53 6.55
N GLY A 85 4.06 5.78 6.64
CA GLY A 85 4.11 4.45 7.28
C GLY A 85 3.37 3.35 6.52
N LEU A 86 3.31 3.47 5.19
CA LEU A 86 2.64 2.55 4.25
C LEU A 86 3.64 1.60 3.53
N ASP A 87 4.90 1.64 3.91
CA ASP A 87 6.00 0.81 3.39
C ASP A 87 6.14 -0.55 4.11
N GLY A 88 5.64 -0.65 5.35
CA GLY A 88 5.68 -1.89 6.11
C GLY A 88 4.88 -3.03 5.47
N LEU A 89 5.46 -4.24 5.41
CA LEU A 89 4.66 -5.47 5.38
C LEU A 89 3.91 -5.55 6.71
N ARG A 90 2.62 -5.22 6.73
CA ARG A 90 1.79 -5.86 7.76
C ARG A 90 1.88 -7.36 7.46
N PRO A 91 2.25 -8.21 8.44
CA PRO A 91 2.21 -9.65 8.22
C PRO A 91 0.79 -9.97 7.75
N THR A 92 0.70 -10.41 6.51
CA THR A 92 -0.51 -10.99 5.93
C THR A 92 -1.04 -11.94 6.99
N MET A 93 -2.30 -11.75 7.42
CA MET A 93 -2.95 -12.74 8.28
C MET A 93 -2.62 -14.12 7.73
N PRO A 94 -2.11 -15.06 8.55
CA PRO A 94 -1.73 -16.36 8.05
C PRO A 94 -2.92 -16.93 7.31
N THR A 95 -2.73 -17.26 6.04
CA THR A 95 -3.70 -17.97 5.23
C THR A 95 -4.06 -19.22 6.02
N VAL A 96 -5.24 -19.25 6.65
CA VAL A 96 -5.75 -20.48 7.25
C VAL A 96 -6.12 -21.38 6.09
N ARG A 97 -5.13 -22.07 5.56
CA ARG A 97 -5.33 -23.23 4.70
C ARG A 97 -6.04 -24.27 5.59
N PRO A 98 -7.20 -24.82 5.19
CA PRO A 98 -7.72 -25.99 5.87
C PRO A 98 -6.64 -27.08 5.77
N LEU A 99 -6.20 -27.59 6.93
CA LEU A 99 -5.20 -28.65 7.01
C LEU A 99 -5.64 -29.82 6.12
N ASP A 100 -4.83 -30.12 5.10
CA ASP A 100 -5.02 -31.29 4.26
C ASP A 100 -4.70 -32.55 5.08
N ARG A 101 -5.31 -33.67 4.73
CA ARG A 101 -5.31 -34.92 5.52
C ARG A 101 -3.90 -35.44 5.86
N ASP A 102 -2.88 -35.00 5.13
CA ASP A 102 -1.48 -35.41 5.29
C ASP A 102 -0.78 -34.81 6.52
N ASP A 103 -1.18 -33.64 7.02
CA ASP A 103 -0.55 -33.02 8.20
C ASP A 103 -0.89 -33.76 9.51
N ARG A 104 -1.97 -34.56 9.52
CA ARG A 104 -2.40 -35.35 10.68
C ARG A 104 -1.51 -36.57 10.94
N ARG A 105 -0.84 -37.09 9.91
CA ARG A 105 0.03 -38.28 10.05
C ARG A 105 1.35 -37.97 10.76
N LEU A 106 1.83 -36.73 10.68
CA LEU A 106 3.13 -36.35 11.23
C LEU A 106 3.10 -36.05 12.75
N THR A 107 1.91 -36.01 13.37
CA THR A 107 1.75 -35.71 14.80
C THR A 107 1.67 -36.97 15.68
N GLU A 108 1.45 -38.15 15.10
CA GLU A 108 1.20 -39.38 15.85
C GLU A 108 2.45 -40.27 16.07
N ASP A 109 3.60 -39.93 15.48
CA ASP A 109 4.80 -40.79 15.55
C ASP A 109 5.95 -40.15 16.34
N ARG A 110 5.68 -39.79 17.61
CA ARG A 110 6.72 -39.39 18.58
C ARG A 110 6.95 -40.54 19.57
N PRO A 111 8.03 -41.33 19.42
CA PRO A 111 8.32 -42.42 20.36
C PRO A 111 8.64 -41.89 21.76
N PRO A 112 8.26 -42.63 22.82
CA PRO A 112 8.51 -42.22 24.20
C PRO A 112 10.01 -42.19 24.49
N HIS A 113 10.43 -41.03 24.98
CA HIS A 113 11.66 -40.69 25.68
C HIS A 113 12.29 -41.88 26.44
N TRP A 114 13.49 -42.29 26.02
CA TRP A 114 14.38 -43.15 26.81
C TRP A 114 15.60 -42.33 27.27
N GLY A 115 15.83 -42.30 28.59
CA GLY A 115 17.09 -41.90 29.22
C GLY A 115 17.05 -40.58 29.95
#